data_AF-A0A945LAP4-F1
#
_entry.id   AF-A0A945LAP4-F1
#
_cell.length_a   1.000
_cell.length_b   1.000
_cell.length_c   1.000
_cell.angle_alpha   90.00
_cell.angle_beta   90.00
_cell.angle_gamma   90.00
#
_symmetry.space_group_name_H-M   'P 1'
#
loop_
_entity.id
_entity.type
_entity.pdbx_description
1 polymer ?
#
loop_
_entity_poly.entity_id
_entity_poly.type
_entity_poly.pdbx_seq_one_letter_code
_entity_poly.pdbx_strand_id
1 'polypeptide(L)'
;MKVTVKKNERVANMIFADIYPLYLNRLVKNGRTKEEFHQVIEWLTGFNENKLQILIEDKVTFKTFFQKAKIHPNAHLIKGVVCGYRIEEIEDKFETYKQCRQMEKLID
;
A
#
# COMPACT_ATOMS: atom_id res chain seq x y z
N MET A 1 -15.70 7.41 6.03
CA MET A 1 -16.32 6.06 5.90
C MET A 1 -15.75 5.14 6.99
N LYS A 2 -16.49 4.11 7.45
CA LYS A 2 -15.94 3.09 8.37
C LYS A 2 -15.48 1.85 7.60
N VAL A 3 -14.41 1.22 8.06
CA VAL A 3 -13.92 -0.06 7.50
C VAL A 3 -14.73 -1.20 8.11
N THR A 4 -15.05 -2.20 7.30
CA THR A 4 -15.73 -3.42 7.75
C THR A 4 -14.82 -4.62 7.54
N VAL A 5 -15.05 -5.71 8.29
CA VAL A 5 -14.30 -6.97 8.16
C VAL A 5 -14.29 -7.45 6.71
N LYS A 6 -15.47 -7.53 6.08
CA LYS A 6 -15.63 -7.91 4.66
C LYS A 6 -14.81 -7.04 3.70
N LYS A 7 -14.71 -5.73 3.96
CA LYS A 7 -13.94 -4.82 3.10
C LYS A 7 -12.44 -4.98 3.30
N ASN A 8 -11.99 -5.16 4.56
CA ASN A 8 -10.61 -5.47 4.87
C ASN A 8 -10.17 -6.77 4.20
N GLU A 9 -10.96 -7.84 4.32
CA GLU A 9 -10.70 -9.14 3.67
C GLU A 9 -10.66 -9.03 2.14
N ARG A 10 -11.60 -8.28 1.55
CA ARG A 10 -11.62 -8.08 0.09
C ARG A 10 -10.34 -7.41 -0.39
N VAL A 11 -9.87 -6.36 0.27
CA VAL A 11 -8.61 -5.68 -0.07
C VAL A 11 -7.41 -6.59 0.19
N ALA A 12 -7.42 -7.29 1.34
CA ALA A 12 -6.37 -8.22 1.72
C ALA A 12 -6.14 -9.33 0.68
N ASN A 13 -7.20 -9.78 0.01
CA ASN A 13 -7.15 -10.82 -1.03
C ASN A 13 -6.89 -10.29 -2.46
N MET A 14 -6.83 -8.98 -2.68
CA MET A 14 -6.46 -8.44 -3.99
C MET A 14 -4.99 -8.73 -4.29
N ILE A 15 -4.69 -9.06 -5.55
CA ILE A 15 -3.33 -9.31 -6.02
C ILE A 15 -2.63 -7.96 -6.20
N PHE A 16 -1.47 -7.79 -5.56
CA PHE A 16 -0.70 -6.55 -5.65
C PHE A 16 -0.26 -6.26 -7.09
N ALA A 17 0.18 -7.30 -7.81
CA ALA A 17 0.65 -7.20 -9.20
C ALA A 17 -0.40 -6.64 -10.16
N ASP A 18 -1.69 -6.90 -9.92
CA ASP A 18 -2.78 -6.40 -10.78
C ASP A 18 -3.06 -4.91 -10.53
N ILE A 19 -2.77 -4.42 -9.33
CA ILE A 19 -3.02 -3.03 -8.92
C ILE A 19 -1.78 -2.14 -9.13
N TYR A 20 -0.58 -2.70 -8.98
CA TYR A 20 0.69 -2.00 -9.21
C TYR A 20 0.73 -1.16 -10.50
N PRO A 21 0.37 -1.68 -11.70
CA PRO A 21 0.41 -0.87 -12.92
C PRO A 21 -0.59 0.28 -12.89
N LEU A 22 -1.70 0.16 -12.15
CA LEU A 22 -2.68 1.24 -12.00
C LEU A 22 -2.10 2.39 -11.18
N TYR A 23 -1.35 2.09 -10.10
CA TYR A 23 -0.64 3.10 -9.32
C TYR A 23 0.44 3.79 -10.15
N LEU A 24 1.28 3.01 -10.84
CA LEU A 24 2.36 3.55 -11.67
C LEU A 24 1.81 4.44 -12.79
N ASN A 25 0.79 3.99 -13.50
CA ASN A 25 0.17 4.78 -14.57
C ASN A 25 -0.43 6.10 -14.06
N ARG A 26 -1.06 6.09 -12.87
CA ARG A 26 -1.57 7.31 -12.23
C ARG A 26 -0.44 8.28 -11.89
N LEU A 27 0.64 7.77 -11.30
CA LEU A 27 1.80 8.55 -10.92
C LEU A 27 2.48 9.20 -12.13
N VAL A 28 2.73 8.42 -13.18
CA VAL A 28 3.32 8.91 -14.44
C VAL A 28 2.45 9.97 -15.10
N LYS A 29 1.12 9.78 -15.11
CA LYS A 29 0.19 10.80 -15.61
C LYS A 29 0.27 12.12 -14.82
N ASN A 30 0.65 12.06 -13.55
CA ASN A 30 0.84 13.21 -12.68
C ASN A 30 2.29 13.72 -12.66
N GLY A 31 3.13 13.30 -13.61
CA GLY A 31 4.52 13.76 -13.75
C GLY A 31 5.51 13.14 -12.77
N ARG A 32 5.15 12.03 -12.11
CA ARG A 32 6.03 11.27 -11.20
C ARG A 32 6.70 10.11 -11.93
N THR A 33 7.79 9.58 -11.38
CA THR A 33 8.53 8.46 -12.00
C THR A 33 8.35 7.13 -11.26
N LYS A 34 8.74 6.03 -11.92
CA LYS A 34 8.74 4.70 -11.32
C LYS A 34 9.71 4.64 -10.13
N GLU A 35 10.85 5.30 -10.24
CA GLU A 35 11.89 5.34 -9.22
C GLU A 35 11.40 6.04 -7.96
N GLU A 36 10.71 7.19 -8.10
CA GLU A 36 10.06 7.87 -6.96
C GLU A 36 9.03 6.94 -6.27
N PHE A 37 8.23 6.22 -7.05
CA PHE A 37 7.25 5.29 -6.50
C PHE A 37 7.93 4.17 -5.70
N HIS A 38 9.03 3.64 -6.23
CA HIS A 38 9.76 2.55 -5.59
C HIS A 38 10.47 2.99 -4.32
N GLN A 39 11.01 4.22 -4.28
CA GLN A 39 11.54 4.81 -3.06
C GLN A 39 10.48 4.91 -1.96
N VAL A 40 9.25 5.27 -2.32
CA VAL A 40 8.13 5.31 -1.36
C VAL A 40 7.80 3.92 -0.84
N ILE A 41 7.71 2.91 -1.72
CA ILE A 41 7.45 1.53 -1.32
C ILE A 41 8.58 1.02 -0.41
N GLU A 42 9.84 1.25 -0.80
CA GLU A 42 11.01 0.83 -0.05
C GLU A 42 11.03 1.49 1.33
N TRP A 43 10.79 2.80 1.41
CA TRP A 43 10.70 3.50 2.68
C TRP A 43 9.61 2.93 3.58
N LEU A 44 8.42 2.65 3.03
CA LEU A 44 7.28 2.16 3.82
C LEU A 44 7.44 0.70 4.26
N THR A 45 7.97 -0.17 3.40
CA THR A 45 7.91 -1.65 3.54
C THR A 45 9.27 -2.31 3.77
N GLY A 46 10.36 -1.61 3.48
CA GLY A 46 11.71 -2.15 3.42
C GLY A 46 12.01 -3.00 2.19
N PHE A 47 11.12 -3.04 1.19
CA PHE A 47 11.36 -3.80 -0.04
C PHE A 47 12.16 -2.98 -1.05
N ASN A 48 13.35 -3.46 -1.40
CA ASN A 48 14.11 -2.96 -2.54
C ASN A 48 13.49 -3.42 -3.88
N GLU A 49 13.97 -2.87 -5.00
CA GLU A 49 13.50 -3.19 -6.36
C GLU A 49 13.40 -4.70 -6.61
N ASN A 50 14.46 -5.44 -6.30
CA ASN A 50 14.52 -6.88 -6.55
C ASN A 50 13.43 -7.63 -5.78
N LYS A 51 13.24 -7.29 -4.50
CA LYS A 51 12.22 -7.91 -3.67
C LYS A 51 10.82 -7.54 -4.16
N LEU A 52 10.60 -6.28 -4.51
CA LEU A 52 9.34 -5.81 -5.05
C LEU A 52 8.97 -6.55 -6.34
N GLN A 53 9.94 -6.71 -7.26
CA GLN A 53 9.76 -7.43 -8.51
C GLN A 53 9.39 -8.90 -8.29
N ILE A 54 10.07 -9.60 -7.38
CA ILE A 54 9.72 -10.99 -7.01
C ILE A 54 8.28 -11.06 -6.48
N LEU A 55 7.86 -10.13 -5.63
CA LEU A 55 6.48 -10.13 -5.09
C LEU A 55 5.42 -9.86 -6.18
N ILE A 56 5.76 -9.05 -7.18
CA ILE A 56 4.90 -8.81 -8.35
C ILE A 56 4.81 -10.09 -9.20
N GLU A 57 5.93 -10.76 -9.48
CA GLU A 57 5.98 -12.01 -10.26
C GLU A 57 5.25 -13.17 -9.55
N ASP A 58 5.42 -13.29 -8.24
CA ASP A 58 4.73 -14.25 -7.37
C ASP A 58 3.22 -13.97 -7.26
N LYS A 59 2.73 -12.85 -7.81
CA LYS A 59 1.32 -12.40 -7.74
C LYS A 59 0.78 -12.44 -6.31
N VAL A 60 1.57 -11.97 -5.35
CA VAL A 60 1.17 -12.00 -3.94
C VAL A 60 -0.05 -11.12 -3.69
N THR A 61 -0.87 -11.51 -2.72
CA THR A 61 -1.96 -10.66 -2.24
C THR A 61 -1.44 -9.49 -1.40
N PHE A 62 -2.24 -8.43 -1.22
CA PHE A 62 -1.87 -7.33 -0.30
C PHE A 62 -1.63 -7.82 1.13
N LYS A 63 -2.39 -8.82 1.58
CA LYS A 63 -2.15 -9.46 2.89
C LYS A 63 -0.74 -10.00 2.98
N THR A 64 -0.35 -10.84 2.02
CA THR A 64 0.98 -11.45 1.99
C THR A 64 2.07 -10.42 1.76
N PHE A 65 1.82 -9.41 0.92
CA PHE A 65 2.74 -8.30 0.67
C PHE A 65 3.12 -7.59 1.97
N PHE A 66 2.13 -7.14 2.76
CA PHE A 66 2.41 -6.44 4.00
C PHE A 66 2.84 -7.36 5.15
N GLN A 67 2.41 -8.63 5.17
CA GLN A 67 2.93 -9.62 6.12
C GLN A 67 4.43 -9.89 5.94
N LYS A 68 4.93 -9.81 4.71
CA LYS A 68 6.36 -9.96 4.41
C LYS A 68 7.15 -8.65 4.64
N ALA A 69 6.46 -7.52 4.81
CA ALA A 69 7.06 -6.20 4.92
C ALA A 69 7.52 -5.92 6.35
N LYS A 70 8.61 -5.17 6.47
CA LYS A 70 8.98 -4.53 7.73
C LYS A 70 8.48 -3.08 7.66
N ILE A 71 7.25 -2.86 8.12
CA ILE A 71 6.64 -1.53 8.07
C ILE A 71 7.50 -0.52 8.83
N HIS A 72 7.73 0.63 8.20
CA HIS A 72 8.53 1.71 8.77
C HIS A 72 7.95 2.15 10.13
N PRO A 73 8.78 2.36 11.18
CA PRO A 73 8.28 2.73 12.51
C PRO A 73 7.47 4.03 12.49
N ASN A 74 7.82 4.97 11.60
CA ASN A 74 7.11 6.24 11.42
C ASN A 74 5.84 6.15 10.58
N ALA A 75 5.40 4.96 10.13
CA ALA A 75 4.16 4.82 9.35
C ALA A 75 2.92 5.34 10.10
N HIS A 76 2.93 5.33 11.44
CA HIS A 76 1.88 5.90 12.28
C HIS A 76 1.72 7.44 12.13
N LEU A 77 2.72 8.12 11.55
CA LEU A 77 2.65 9.56 11.24
C LEU A 77 1.91 9.84 9.93
N ILE A 78 1.65 8.83 9.11
CA ILE A 78 0.89 8.96 7.87
C ILE A 78 -0.59 9.10 8.26
N LYS A 79 -1.06 10.34 8.31
CA LYS A 79 -2.40 10.75 8.73
C LYS A 79 -3.14 11.48 7.62
N GLY A 80 -4.42 11.74 7.84
CA GLY A 80 -5.28 12.48 6.93
C GLY A 80 -6.23 11.58 6.15
N VAL A 81 -6.82 12.15 5.11
CA VAL A 81 -7.87 11.50 4.33
C VAL A 81 -7.34 11.06 2.97
N VAL A 82 -7.60 9.81 2.61
CA VAL A 82 -7.35 9.23 1.28
C VAL A 82 -8.47 8.26 0.93
N CYS A 83 -8.93 8.29 -0.32
CA CYS A 83 -10.05 7.46 -0.81
C CYS A 83 -11.32 7.48 0.08
N GLY A 84 -11.60 8.61 0.76
CA GLY A 84 -12.75 8.78 1.65
C GLY A 84 -12.61 8.17 3.06
N TYR A 85 -11.41 7.74 3.44
CA TYR A 85 -11.07 7.19 4.76
C TYR A 85 -10.04 8.08 5.46
N ARG A 86 -10.25 8.34 6.75
CA ARG A 86 -9.26 8.96 7.61
C ARG A 86 -8.36 7.87 8.20
N ILE A 87 -7.06 7.92 7.93
CA ILE A 87 -6.12 6.81 8.17
C ILE A 87 -5.96 6.54 9.68
N GLU A 88 -5.82 7.60 10.46
CA GLU A 88 -5.65 7.54 11.92
C GLU A 88 -6.87 6.99 12.66
N GLU A 89 -8.05 6.98 12.03
CA GLU A 89 -9.28 6.41 12.59
C GLU A 89 -9.52 4.95 12.20
N ILE A 90 -8.67 4.36 11.35
CA ILE A 90 -8.80 2.95 10.98
C ILE A 90 -8.35 2.09 12.17
N GLU A 91 -9.29 1.32 12.71
CA GLU A 91 -9.07 0.38 13.82
C GLU A 91 -7.93 -0.61 13.50
N ASP A 92 -7.12 -0.94 14.51
CA ASP A 92 -5.93 -1.77 14.32
C ASP A 92 -6.24 -3.20 13.85
N LYS A 93 -7.44 -3.72 14.09
CA LYS A 93 -7.90 -5.00 13.53
C LYS A 93 -8.01 -5.00 12.00
N PHE A 94 -8.01 -3.83 11.36
CA PHE A 94 -8.02 -3.65 9.90
C PHE A 94 -6.65 -3.21 9.37
N GLU A 95 -5.59 -3.80 9.91
CA GLU A 95 -4.20 -3.44 9.64
C GLU A 95 -3.86 -3.40 8.13
N THR A 96 -4.19 -4.46 7.38
CA THR A 96 -3.92 -4.50 5.93
C THR A 96 -4.60 -3.35 5.19
N TYR A 97 -5.85 -3.04 5.54
CA TYR A 97 -6.56 -1.91 4.94
C TYR A 97 -5.90 -0.57 5.32
N LYS A 98 -5.46 -0.42 6.57
CA LYS A 98 -4.73 0.77 7.05
C LYS A 98 -3.42 0.96 6.28
N GLN A 99 -2.62 -0.10 6.13
CA GLN A 99 -1.36 -0.11 5.39
C GLN A 99 -1.55 0.23 3.91
N CYS A 100 -2.58 -0.31 3.26
CA CYS A 100 -2.94 0.09 1.89
C CYS A 100 -3.20 1.61 1.79
N ARG A 101 -3.97 2.18 2.73
CA ARG A 101 -4.28 3.62 2.72
C ARG A 101 -3.06 4.47 3.05
N GLN A 102 -2.18 4.01 3.95
CA GLN A 102 -0.91 4.67 4.22
C GLN A 102 -0.04 4.73 2.96
N MET A 103 0.10 3.62 2.26
CA MET A 103 0.83 3.57 0.98
C MET A 103 0.22 4.52 -0.03
N GLU A 104 -1.10 4.43 -0.27
CA GLU A 104 -1.80 5.27 -1.21
C GLU A 104 -1.68 6.76 -0.88
N LYS A 105 -1.61 7.13 0.41
CA LYS A 105 -1.45 8.52 0.84
C LYS A 105 -0.07 9.09 0.53
N LEU A 106 0.97 8.26 0.54
CA LEU A 106 2.33 8.68 0.18
C LEU A 106 2.49 8.91 -1.33
N ILE A 107 1.60 8.32 -2.14
CA ILE A 107 1.62 8.40 -3.60
C ILE A 107 0.40 9.16 -4.17
N ASP A 108 -0.34 9.84 -3.30
CA ASP A 108 -1.47 10.72 -3.60
C ASP A 108 -0.96 12.07 -4.09
#